data_AF-A0A1I2N1C1-F1
#
_entry.id   AF-A0A1I2N1C1-F1
#
_cell.length_a   1.000
_cell.length_b   1.000
_cell.length_c   1.000
_cell.angle_alpha   90.00
_cell.angle_beta   90.00
_cell.angle_gamma   90.00
#
_symmetry.space_group_name_H-M   'P 1'
#
loop_
_entity.id
_entity.type
_entity.pdbx_description
1 polymer ?
#
loop_
_entity_poly.entity_id
_entity_poly.type
_entity_poly.pdbx_seq_one_letter_code
_entity_poly.pdbx_strand_id
1 'polypeptide(L)' 'MVKVLLQGLPADVEFMIQSLREKGYRILSESGRYPNRNSVYVRVYLDVDFF' A
#
# COMPACT_ATOMS: atom_id res chain seq x y z
N MET A 1 8.42 4.54 -10.91
CA MET A 1 7.63 4.68 -9.66
C MET A 1 6.14 4.69 -9.97
N VAL A 2 5.35 3.84 -9.30
CA VAL A 2 3.88 3.85 -9.34
C VAL A 2 3.34 4.21 -7.96
N LYS A 3 2.34 5.09 -7.92
CA LYS A 3 1.57 5.40 -6.71
C LYS A 3 0.30 4.56 -6.69
N VAL A 4 0.16 3.71 -5.68
CA VAL A 4 -1.05 2.92 -5.43
C VAL A 4 -1.76 3.48 -4.22
N LEU A 5 -3.08 3.69 -4.33
CA LEU A 5 -3.93 4.00 -3.19
C LEU A 5 -4.66 2.72 -2.80
N LEU A 6 -4.32 2.19 -1.62
CA LEU A 6 -4.99 1.05 -1.02
C LEU A 6 -6.08 1.59 -0.08
N GLN A 7 -7.32 1.20 -0.29
CA GLN A 7 -8.45 1.61 0.55
C GLN A 7 -9.32 0.40 0.88
N GLY A 8 -9.69 0.26 2.15
CA GLY A 8 -10.49 -0.86 2.63
C GLY A 8 -10.61 -0.84 4.15
N LEU A 9 -11.02 -1.97 4.74
CA LEU A 9 -10.93 -2.14 6.18
C LEU A 9 -9.46 -2.11 6.62
N PRO A 10 -9.14 -1.67 7.85
CA PRO A 10 -7.77 -1.62 8.35
C PRO A 10 -6.99 -2.93 8.16
N ALA A 11 -7.61 -4.06 8.48
CA ALA A 11 -6.99 -5.38 8.34
C ALA A 11 -6.70 -5.76 6.87
N ASP A 12 -7.62 -5.44 5.96
CA ASP A 12 -7.45 -5.74 4.53
C ASP A 12 -6.34 -4.90 3.91
N VAL A 13 -6.24 -3.63 4.29
CA VAL A 13 -5.19 -2.73 3.82
C VAL A 13 -3.81 -3.19 4.31
N GLU A 14 -3.70 -3.63 5.56
CA GLU A 14 -2.47 -4.21 6.10
C GLU A 14 -2.09 -5.50 5.37
N PHE A 15 -3.06 -6.39 5.12
CA PHE A 15 -2.83 -7.60 4.34
C PHE A 15 -2.33 -7.29 2.92
N MET A 16 -2.90 -6.30 2.25
CA MET A 16 -2.44 -5.89 0.91
C MET A 16 -1.01 -5.35 0.93
N ILE A 17 -0.65 -4.51 1.90
CA ILE A 17 0.72 -3.97 2.04
C ILE A 17 1.71 -5.10 2.29
N GLN A 18 1.37 -6.05 3.15
CA GLN A 18 2.19 -7.23 3.42
C GLN A 18 2.37 -8.09 2.17
N SER A 19 1.30 -8.32 1.40
CA SER A 19 1.37 -9.07 0.14
C SER A 19 2.28 -8.39 -0.90
N LEU A 20 2.34 -7.06 -0.94
CA LEU A 20 3.29 -6.34 -1.81
C LEU A 20 4.75 -6.64 -1.42
N ARG A 21 5.05 -6.69 -0.13
CA ARG A 21 6.40 -7.01 0.37
C ARG A 21 6.77 -8.46 0.05
N GLU A 22 5.85 -9.39 0.27
CA GLU A 22 6.07 -10.83 0.00
C GLU A 22 6.26 -11.14 -1.48
N LYS A 23 5.58 -10.41 -2.37
CA LYS A 23 5.76 -10.53 -3.82
C LYS A 23 7.04 -9.88 -4.33
N GLY A 24 7.86 -9.31 -3.44
CA GLY A 24 9.15 -8.70 -3.80
C GLY A 24 9.04 -7.30 -4.41
N TYR A 25 7.87 -6.64 -4.32
CA TYR A 25 7.78 -5.25 -4.77
C TYR A 25 8.60 -4.36 -3.84
N ARG A 26 9.47 -3.53 -4.43
CA ARG A 26 10.24 -2.55 -3.67
C ARG A 26 9.34 -1.35 -3.31
N ILE A 27 8.94 -1.28 -2.05
CA ILE A 27 8.20 -0.13 -1.49
C ILE A 27 9.21 0.99 -1.22
N LEU A 28 9.08 2.10 -1.94
CA LEU A 28 9.89 3.31 -1.77
C LEU A 28 9.40 4.14 -0.58
N SER A 29 8.08 4.22 -0.40
CA SER A 29 7.48 5.00 0.68
C SER A 29 6.03 4.56 0.94
N GLU A 30 5.60 4.70 2.19
CA GLU A 30 4.25 4.44 2.65
C GLU A 30 3.76 5.69 3.40
N SER A 31 2.55 6.16 3.12
CA SER A 31 1.94 7.25 3.90
C SER A 31 1.43 6.76 5.25
N GLY A 32 1.11 7.69 6.15
CA GLY A 32 0.24 7.37 7.29
C GLY A 32 -1.13 6.82 6.85
N ARG A 33 -1.84 6.22 7.81
CA ARG A 33 -3.21 5.73 7.63
C ARG A 33 -4.17 6.90 7.75
N TYR A 34 -4.96 7.14 6.71
CA TYR A 34 -5.99 8.17 6.73
C TYR A 34 -7.36 7.54 6.95
N PRO A 35 -8.08 7.89 8.02
CA PRO A 35 -9.42 7.37 8.25
C PRO A 35 -10.41 7.92 7.22
N ASN A 36 -11.35 7.08 6.79
CA ASN A 36 -12.47 7.43 5.91
C ASN A 36 -13.71 6.60 6.25
N ARG A 37 -14.63 7.18 7.03
CA ARG A 37 -15.81 6.49 7.58
C ARG A 37 -15.40 5.22 8.32
N ASN A 38 -15.73 4.05 7.76
CA ASN A 38 -15.39 2.72 8.30
C ASN A 38 -14.16 2.09 7.61
N SER A 39 -13.46 2.85 6.77
CA SER A 39 -12.29 2.42 6.00
C SER A 39 -11.07 3.25 6.34
N VAL A 40 -9.90 2.78 5.92
CA VAL A 40 -8.67 3.57 5.88
C VAL A 40 -8.13 3.57 4.46
N TYR A 41 -7.42 4.63 4.11
CA TYR A 41 -6.62 4.62 2.89
C TYR A 41 -5.14 4.88 3.21
N VAL A 42 -4.27 4.17 2.48
CA VAL A 42 -2.80 4.29 2.54
C VAL A 42 -2.29 4.45 1.12
N ARG A 43 -1.34 5.37 0.93
CA ARG A 43 -0.63 5.55 -0.34
C ARG A 43 0.68 4.79 -0.26
N VAL A 44 0.87 3.87 -1.18
CA VAL A 44 2.10 3.09 -1.32
C VAL A 44 2.77 3.49 -2.62
N TYR A 45 4.05 3.85 -2.52
CA TYR A 45 4.87 4.21 -3.67
C TYR A 45 5.79 3.05 -3.97
N LEU A 46 5.58 2.43 -5.13
CA LEU A 46 6.31 1.26 -5.58
C LEU A 46 7.37 1.66 -6.59
N ASP A 47 8.52 1.03 -6.49
CA ASP A 47 9.50 1.02 -7.57
C ASP A 47 8.99 0.16 -8.72
N VAL A 48 9.30 0.57 -9.94
CA VAL A 48 8.81 -0.10 -11.17
C VAL A 48 9.99 -0.49 -12.04
N ASP A 49 11.17 -0.64 -11.45
CA ASP A 49 12.34 -1.14 -12.15
C ASP A 49 12.02 -2.53 -12.70
N PHE A 50 11.72 -2.57 -14.00
CA PHE A 50 11.61 -3.77 -14.80
C PHE A 50 13.04 -4.20 -15.11
N PHE A 51 13.52 -5.24 -14.44
CA PHE A 51 14.68 -6.02 -14.89
C PHE A 51 14.22 -7.16 -15.78
#